data_AF-A0AA38PNK3-F1
#
_entry.id   AF-A0AA38PNK3-F1
#
_cell.length_a   1.000
_cell.length_b   1.000
_cell.length_c   1.000
_cell.angle_alpha   90.00
_cell.angle_beta   90.00
_cell.angle_gamma   90.00
#
_symmetry.space_group_name_H-M   'P 1'
#
loop_
_entity.id
_entity.type
_entity.pdbx_description
1 polymer ?
#
loop_
_entity_poly.entity_id
_entity_poly.type
_entity_poly.pdbx_seq_one_letter_code
_entity_poly.pdbx_strand_id
1 'polypeptide(L)'
;MSSPNSRANSPSDEEEKAELLLIQRKKEERARREAEQRKAEEEAKAAAEARLAEIHRKKEEKKKREAEEKKKKEELEKCKVEEEARAAEAAKKAVEEAKKNEEKRKVEEESRLAKAAKRTAEENRKKLEMDRRMETAALIWVQIERKKKEQQLNSPVSETSTVVVGKKQKRVTMVVVPSGDPEGGDPNPGDDDDYIESDTDNDKGPEEPPTSPPKQSRCSRCILKALKCEMVGPGSASCKGCRKSKVRCSLVPDDYPRRSKRTKMESPVASTSSQTIDDLRTNVQDLNTRINLQEEMLWYLILRVRKLKEEKKEEDEEEEESEEDRVKRTGDRKGKGRKE
;
A
#
# COMPACT_ATOMS: atom_id res chain seq x y z
N MET A 1 -139.46 -25.71 -54.37
CA MET A 1 -139.05 -26.00 -52.98
C MET A 1 -138.00 -27.08 -53.03
N SER A 2 -136.73 -26.72 -52.86
CA SER A 2 -135.58 -27.65 -52.93
C SER A 2 -134.89 -27.64 -51.57
N SER A 3 -134.92 -28.78 -50.89
CA SER A 3 -134.35 -28.97 -49.56
C SER A 3 -132.83 -28.85 -49.56
N PRO A 4 -132.22 -28.25 -48.52
CA PRO A 4 -130.77 -28.19 -48.38
C PRO A 4 -130.23 -29.56 -47.94
N ASN A 5 -129.25 -30.07 -48.67
CA ASN A 5 -128.59 -31.34 -48.38
C ASN A 5 -127.54 -31.11 -47.29
N SER A 6 -127.95 -31.24 -46.03
CA SER A 6 -127.07 -31.21 -44.85
C SER A 6 -126.25 -32.50 -44.81
N ARG A 7 -125.11 -32.52 -45.50
CA ARG A 7 -124.14 -33.61 -45.45
C ARG A 7 -123.49 -33.57 -44.06
N ALA A 8 -123.94 -34.44 -43.16
CA ALA A 8 -123.33 -34.66 -41.86
C ALA A 8 -121.89 -35.16 -42.06
N ASN A 9 -120.91 -34.45 -41.51
CA ASN A 9 -119.54 -34.94 -41.41
C ASN A 9 -119.54 -36.15 -40.46
N SER A 10 -118.99 -37.26 -40.91
CA SER A 10 -118.91 -38.48 -40.10
C SER A 10 -117.83 -38.30 -39.02
N PRO A 11 -118.05 -38.74 -37.77
CA PRO A 11 -117.06 -38.59 -36.68
C PRO A 11 -115.69 -39.22 -36.98
N SER A 12 -115.62 -40.17 -37.93
CA SER A 12 -114.38 -40.79 -38.40
C SER A 12 -113.45 -39.84 -39.18
N ASP A 13 -113.99 -38.85 -39.90
CA ASP A 13 -113.19 -37.90 -40.70
C ASP A 13 -112.53 -36.82 -39.80
N GLU A 14 -113.13 -36.54 -38.65
CA GLU A 14 -112.57 -35.60 -37.65
C GLU A 14 -111.44 -36.24 -36.83
N GLU A 15 -111.53 -37.55 -36.54
CA GLU A 15 -110.47 -38.30 -35.86
C GLU A 15 -109.21 -38.44 -36.72
N GLU A 16 -109.35 -38.78 -38.01
CA GLU A 16 -108.21 -38.91 -38.93
C GLU A 16 -107.49 -37.56 -39.15
N LYS A 17 -108.26 -36.46 -39.21
CA LYS A 17 -107.71 -35.11 -39.26
C LYS A 17 -106.98 -34.72 -37.97
N ALA A 18 -107.49 -35.13 -36.80
CA ALA A 18 -106.82 -34.90 -35.53
C ALA A 18 -105.50 -35.69 -35.41
N GLU A 19 -105.45 -36.92 -35.92
CA GLU A 19 -104.24 -37.74 -35.94
C GLU A 19 -103.15 -37.15 -36.85
N LEU A 20 -103.52 -36.67 -38.05
CA LEU A 20 -102.60 -35.98 -38.95
C LEU A 20 -102.02 -34.70 -38.34
N LEU A 21 -102.85 -33.92 -37.64
CA LEU A 21 -102.40 -32.72 -36.91
C LEU A 21 -101.44 -33.06 -35.76
N LEU A 22 -101.67 -34.19 -35.06
CA LEU A 22 -100.77 -34.66 -34.01
C LEU A 22 -99.40 -35.07 -34.59
N ILE A 23 -99.40 -35.76 -35.73
CA ILE A 23 -98.17 -36.14 -36.44
C ILE A 23 -97.43 -34.89 -36.93
N GLN A 24 -98.14 -33.88 -37.43
CA GLN A 24 -97.55 -32.62 -37.85
C GLN A 24 -96.89 -31.88 -36.68
N ARG A 25 -97.59 -31.76 -35.53
CA ARG A 25 -97.03 -31.15 -34.31
C ARG A 25 -95.80 -31.89 -33.80
N LYS A 26 -95.79 -33.24 -33.84
CA LYS A 26 -94.61 -34.05 -33.47
C LYS A 26 -93.43 -33.83 -34.42
N LYS A 27 -93.67 -33.65 -35.72
CA LYS A 27 -92.63 -33.32 -36.70
C LYS A 27 -92.07 -31.92 -36.49
N GLU A 28 -92.91 -30.94 -36.21
CA GLU A 28 -92.51 -29.56 -35.89
C GLU A 28 -91.72 -29.48 -34.58
N GLU A 29 -92.15 -30.22 -33.54
CA GLU A 29 -91.43 -30.29 -32.27
C GLU A 29 -90.05 -30.94 -32.43
N ARG A 30 -89.95 -32.04 -33.21
CA ARG A 30 -88.67 -32.67 -33.52
C ARG A 30 -87.74 -31.72 -34.28
N ALA A 31 -88.25 -31.00 -35.29
CA ALA A 31 -87.49 -30.01 -36.03
C ALA A 31 -87.01 -28.86 -35.12
N ARG A 32 -87.83 -28.42 -34.16
CA ARG A 32 -87.44 -27.40 -33.18
C ARG A 32 -86.32 -27.89 -32.25
N ARG A 33 -86.39 -29.13 -31.75
CA ARG A 33 -85.33 -29.72 -30.91
C ARG A 33 -84.03 -29.93 -31.69
N GLU A 34 -84.09 -30.37 -32.94
CA GLU A 34 -82.90 -30.48 -33.80
C GLU A 34 -82.27 -29.12 -34.10
N ALA A 35 -83.09 -28.08 -34.32
CA ALA A 35 -82.59 -26.72 -34.50
C ALA A 35 -81.93 -26.16 -33.23
N GLU A 36 -82.48 -26.45 -32.05
CA GLU A 36 -81.90 -26.06 -30.76
C GLU A 36 -80.59 -26.80 -30.48
N GLN A 37 -80.52 -28.09 -30.79
CA GLN A 37 -79.27 -28.86 -30.70
C GLN A 37 -78.18 -28.33 -31.64
N ARG A 38 -78.53 -27.97 -32.88
CA ARG A 38 -77.56 -27.37 -33.82
C ARG A 38 -77.03 -26.02 -33.32
N LYS A 39 -77.90 -25.17 -32.75
CA LYS A 39 -77.47 -23.91 -32.14
C LYS A 39 -76.54 -24.14 -30.94
N ALA A 40 -76.87 -25.08 -30.06
CA ALA A 40 -76.01 -25.43 -28.93
C ALA A 40 -74.64 -25.99 -29.37
N GLU A 41 -74.60 -26.79 -30.44
CA GLU A 41 -73.34 -27.31 -31.00
C GLU A 41 -72.50 -26.21 -31.65
N GLU A 42 -73.12 -25.26 -32.35
CA GLU A 42 -72.46 -24.11 -32.94
C GLU A 42 -71.88 -23.16 -31.87
N GLU A 43 -72.63 -22.90 -30.81
CA GLU A 43 -72.15 -22.14 -29.64
C GLU A 43 -71.01 -22.86 -28.92
N ALA A 44 -71.09 -24.18 -28.77
CA ALA A 44 -70.00 -24.97 -28.18
C ALA A 44 -68.73 -24.93 -29.04
N LYS A 45 -68.86 -24.96 -30.37
CA LYS A 45 -67.74 -24.81 -31.31
C LYS A 45 -67.11 -23.42 -31.22
N ALA A 46 -67.92 -22.37 -31.20
CA ALA A 46 -67.43 -20.99 -31.02
C ALA A 46 -66.71 -20.80 -29.68
N ALA A 47 -67.24 -21.37 -28.59
CA ALA A 47 -66.60 -21.32 -27.28
C ALA A 47 -65.26 -22.10 -27.23
N ALA A 48 -65.18 -23.25 -27.91
CA ALA A 48 -63.94 -24.02 -28.02
C ALA A 48 -62.87 -23.26 -28.81
N GLU A 49 -63.24 -22.62 -29.92
CA GLU A 49 -62.34 -21.81 -30.73
C GLU A 49 -61.82 -20.58 -29.96
N ALA A 50 -62.70 -19.89 -29.22
CA ALA A 50 -62.31 -18.77 -28.37
C ALA A 50 -61.29 -19.19 -27.28
N ARG A 51 -61.47 -20.36 -26.67
CA ARG A 51 -60.52 -20.91 -25.69
C ARG A 51 -59.16 -21.23 -26.32
N LEU A 52 -59.15 -21.80 -27.52
CA LEU A 52 -57.90 -22.08 -28.25
C LEU A 52 -57.17 -20.78 -28.61
N ALA A 53 -57.89 -19.74 -29.05
CA ALA A 53 -57.31 -18.43 -29.31
C ALA A 53 -56.72 -17.78 -28.04
N GLU A 54 -57.39 -17.90 -26.89
CA GLU A 54 -56.87 -17.39 -25.62
C GLU A 54 -55.60 -18.14 -25.17
N ILE A 55 -55.57 -19.47 -25.33
CA ILE A 55 -54.37 -20.28 -25.04
C ILE A 55 -53.21 -19.86 -25.95
N HIS A 56 -53.47 -19.64 -27.24
CA HIS A 56 -52.44 -19.19 -28.18
C HIS A 56 -51.88 -17.81 -27.78
N ARG A 57 -52.75 -16.85 -27.45
CA ARG A 57 -52.35 -15.52 -26.99
C ARG A 57 -51.49 -15.59 -25.72
N LYS A 58 -51.89 -16.40 -24.73
CA LYS A 58 -51.13 -16.60 -23.49
C LYS A 58 -49.75 -17.23 -23.75
N LYS A 59 -49.66 -18.18 -24.70
CA LYS A 59 -48.37 -18.77 -25.10
C LYS A 59 -47.45 -17.75 -25.78
N GLU A 60 -47.98 -16.90 -26.66
CA GLU A 60 -47.18 -15.84 -27.28
C GLU A 60 -46.72 -14.79 -26.27
N GLU A 61 -47.58 -14.38 -25.35
CA GLU A 61 -47.22 -13.43 -24.30
C GLU A 61 -46.13 -14.01 -23.39
N LYS A 62 -46.23 -15.29 -23.01
CA LYS A 62 -45.20 -15.97 -22.22
C LYS A 62 -43.86 -16.00 -22.95
N LYS A 63 -43.84 -16.35 -24.25
CA LYS A 63 -42.63 -16.34 -25.07
C LYS A 63 -42.00 -14.94 -25.16
N LYS A 64 -42.81 -13.88 -25.29
CA LYS A 64 -42.33 -12.50 -25.31
C LYS A 64 -41.67 -12.10 -23.98
N ARG A 65 -42.30 -12.44 -22.85
CA ARG A 65 -41.74 -12.20 -21.51
C ARG A 65 -40.43 -12.95 -21.28
N GLU A 66 -40.37 -14.23 -21.67
CA GLU A 66 -39.14 -15.04 -21.59
C GLU A 66 -38.01 -14.44 -22.44
N ALA A 67 -38.31 -13.94 -23.64
CA ALA A 67 -37.33 -13.29 -24.50
C ALA A 67 -36.83 -11.95 -23.91
N GLU A 68 -37.71 -11.15 -23.30
CA GLU A 68 -37.33 -9.90 -22.63
C GLU A 68 -36.49 -10.17 -21.37
N GLU A 69 -36.85 -11.16 -20.56
CA GLU A 69 -36.08 -11.56 -19.39
C GLU A 69 -34.68 -12.06 -19.78
N LYS A 70 -34.58 -12.84 -20.86
CA LYS A 70 -33.29 -13.30 -21.37
C LYS A 70 -32.41 -12.13 -21.81
N LYS A 71 -32.96 -11.15 -22.53
CA LYS A 71 -32.22 -9.92 -22.90
C LYS A 71 -31.75 -9.14 -21.69
N LYS A 72 -32.59 -8.99 -20.66
CA LYS A 72 -32.22 -8.32 -19.40
C LYS A 72 -31.09 -9.06 -18.67
N LYS A 73 -31.10 -10.40 -18.66
CA LYS A 73 -30.02 -11.19 -18.08
C LYS A 73 -28.71 -11.01 -18.83
N GLU A 74 -28.73 -11.07 -20.16
CA GLU A 74 -27.55 -10.84 -21.00
C GLU A 74 -27.00 -9.42 -20.84
N GLU A 75 -27.85 -8.40 -20.74
CA GLU A 75 -27.44 -7.01 -20.49
C GLU A 75 -26.78 -6.85 -19.11
N LEU A 76 -27.37 -7.46 -18.08
CA LEU A 76 -26.84 -7.42 -16.73
C LEU A 76 -25.50 -8.15 -16.61
N GLU A 77 -25.32 -9.25 -17.32
CA GLU A 77 -24.04 -9.97 -17.42
C GLU A 77 -22.98 -9.12 -18.14
N LYS A 78 -23.35 -8.45 -19.26
CA LYS A 78 -22.45 -7.51 -19.94
C LYS A 78 -22.02 -6.34 -19.03
N CYS A 79 -22.95 -5.76 -18.28
CA CYS A 79 -22.62 -4.69 -17.33
C CYS A 79 -21.65 -5.17 -16.23
N LYS A 80 -21.84 -6.39 -15.70
CA LYS A 80 -20.93 -6.96 -14.71
C LYS A 80 -19.51 -7.17 -15.25
N VAL A 81 -19.40 -7.72 -16.45
CA VAL A 81 -18.10 -7.91 -17.12
C VAL A 81 -17.39 -6.57 -17.35
N GLU A 82 -18.14 -5.54 -17.76
CA GLU A 82 -17.58 -4.20 -17.97
C GLU A 82 -17.14 -3.55 -16.64
N GLU A 83 -17.90 -3.71 -15.56
CA GLU A 83 -17.54 -3.22 -14.23
C GLU A 83 -16.28 -3.90 -13.69
N GLU A 84 -16.18 -5.23 -13.82
CA GLU A 84 -14.99 -5.99 -13.44
C GLU A 84 -13.76 -5.57 -14.26
N ALA A 85 -13.93 -5.33 -15.56
CA ALA A 85 -12.84 -4.84 -16.42
C ALA A 85 -12.34 -3.45 -15.97
N ARG A 86 -13.27 -2.53 -15.64
CA ARG A 86 -12.92 -1.20 -15.11
C ARG A 86 -12.21 -1.30 -13.76
N ALA A 87 -12.67 -2.17 -12.86
CA ALA A 87 -12.04 -2.40 -11.56
C ALA A 87 -10.62 -2.97 -11.72
N ALA A 88 -10.42 -3.92 -12.64
CA ALA A 88 -9.11 -4.48 -12.95
C ALA A 88 -8.15 -3.43 -13.54
N GLU A 89 -8.63 -2.53 -14.40
CA GLU A 89 -7.81 -1.44 -14.94
C GLU A 89 -7.40 -0.44 -13.85
N ALA A 90 -8.34 -0.07 -12.97
CA ALA A 90 -8.05 0.81 -11.82
C ALA A 90 -7.00 0.18 -10.88
N ALA A 91 -7.13 -1.11 -10.59
CA ALA A 91 -6.15 -1.83 -9.78
C ALA A 91 -4.76 -1.86 -10.41
N LYS A 92 -4.67 -2.07 -11.74
CA LYS A 92 -3.38 -2.01 -12.47
C LYS A 92 -2.74 -0.62 -12.37
N LYS A 93 -3.52 0.45 -12.55
CA LYS A 93 -3.03 1.83 -12.42
C LYS A 93 -2.51 2.12 -11.01
N ALA A 94 -3.23 1.69 -9.98
CA ALA A 94 -2.80 1.86 -8.58
C ALA A 94 -1.48 1.14 -8.28
N VAL A 95 -1.29 -0.08 -8.81
CA VAL A 95 -0.03 -0.83 -8.66
C VAL A 95 1.12 -0.15 -9.40
N GLU A 96 0.90 0.36 -10.61
CA GLU A 96 1.93 1.08 -11.37
C GLU A 96 2.34 2.38 -10.67
N GLU A 97 1.38 3.13 -10.13
CA GLU A 97 1.65 4.35 -9.37
C GLU A 97 2.40 4.05 -8.07
N ALA A 98 2.02 3.00 -7.35
CA ALA A 98 2.74 2.54 -6.15
C ALA A 98 4.20 2.20 -6.47
N LYS A 99 4.46 1.49 -7.58
CA LYS A 99 5.84 1.20 -8.03
C LYS A 99 6.64 2.47 -8.32
N LYS A 100 6.05 3.43 -9.04
CA LYS A 100 6.70 4.72 -9.32
C LYS A 100 7.02 5.50 -8.03
N ASN A 101 6.11 5.49 -7.06
CA ASN A 101 6.33 6.15 -5.78
C ASN A 101 7.39 5.44 -4.92
N GLU A 102 7.45 4.11 -4.95
CA GLU A 102 8.50 3.36 -4.27
C GLU A 102 9.88 3.62 -4.88
N GLU A 103 9.98 3.66 -6.21
CA GLU A 103 11.24 3.98 -6.90
C GLU A 103 11.72 5.40 -6.58
N LYS A 104 10.82 6.39 -6.60
CA LYS A 104 11.14 7.76 -6.16
C LYS A 104 11.67 7.81 -4.72
N ARG A 105 11.06 7.05 -3.80
CA ARG A 105 11.53 6.96 -2.41
C ARG A 105 12.91 6.34 -2.30
N LYS A 106 13.20 5.29 -3.06
CA LYS A 106 14.53 4.66 -3.11
C LYS A 106 15.60 5.64 -3.59
N VAL A 107 15.33 6.37 -4.67
CA VAL A 107 16.26 7.38 -5.19
C VAL A 107 16.49 8.52 -4.18
N GLU A 108 15.44 8.97 -3.49
CA GLU A 108 15.55 9.99 -2.45
C GLU A 108 16.38 9.49 -1.25
N GLU A 109 16.14 8.26 -0.81
CA GLU A 109 16.88 7.63 0.28
C GLU A 109 18.36 7.43 -0.06
N GLU A 110 18.68 6.91 -1.25
CA GLU A 110 20.05 6.78 -1.75
C GLU A 110 20.76 8.14 -1.82
N SER A 111 20.09 9.17 -2.34
CA SER A 111 20.64 10.54 -2.37
C SER A 111 20.93 11.06 -0.95
N ARG A 112 20.04 10.77 0.01
CA ARG A 112 20.23 11.16 1.42
C ARG A 112 21.41 10.43 2.05
N LEU A 113 21.55 9.12 1.81
CA LEU A 113 22.67 8.31 2.29
C LEU A 113 24.00 8.76 1.67
N ALA A 114 24.04 9.05 0.37
CA ALA A 114 25.23 9.55 -0.31
C ALA A 114 25.70 10.90 0.26
N LYS A 115 24.77 11.82 0.55
CA LYS A 115 25.09 13.10 1.21
C LYS A 115 25.63 12.90 2.63
N ALA A 116 25.05 11.97 3.39
CA ALA A 116 25.53 11.64 4.74
C ALA A 116 26.95 11.05 4.69
N ALA A 117 27.22 10.10 3.78
CA ALA A 117 28.54 9.51 3.60
C ALA A 117 29.60 10.55 3.21
N LYS A 118 29.27 11.50 2.32
CA LYS A 118 30.17 12.61 1.96
C LYS A 118 30.53 13.49 3.16
N ARG A 119 29.55 13.85 4.00
CA ARG A 119 29.81 14.63 5.23
C ARG A 119 30.72 13.88 6.20
N THR A 120 30.47 12.59 6.41
CA THR A 120 31.32 11.74 7.27
C THR A 120 32.74 11.63 6.73
N ALA A 121 32.91 11.47 5.42
CA ALA A 121 34.23 11.42 4.79
C ALA A 121 34.98 12.76 4.94
N GLU A 122 34.29 13.90 4.82
CA GLU A 122 34.88 15.21 5.04
C GLU A 122 35.29 15.43 6.50
N GLU A 123 34.46 15.00 7.46
CA GLU A 123 34.79 15.08 8.89
C GLU A 123 36.03 14.23 9.23
N ASN A 124 36.10 12.99 8.70
CA ASN A 124 37.25 12.12 8.88
C ASN A 124 38.52 12.70 8.25
N ARG A 125 38.41 13.33 7.07
CA ARG A 125 39.53 14.03 6.44
C ARG A 125 40.05 15.16 7.32
N LYS A 126 39.15 15.99 7.89
CA LYS A 126 39.53 17.08 8.82
C LYS A 126 40.22 16.56 10.07
N LYS A 127 39.75 15.43 10.63
CA LYS A 127 40.40 14.76 11.78
C LYS A 127 41.82 14.31 11.43
N LEU A 128 41.98 13.58 10.32
CA LEU A 128 43.31 13.14 9.85
C LEU A 128 44.26 14.31 9.61
N GLU A 129 43.77 15.42 9.06
CA GLU A 129 44.58 16.62 8.86
C GLU A 129 45.03 17.23 10.20
N MET A 130 44.13 17.31 11.18
CA MET A 130 44.47 17.80 12.53
C MET A 130 45.49 16.88 13.20
N ASP A 131 45.30 15.56 13.15
CA ASP A 131 46.22 14.58 13.72
C ASP A 131 47.62 14.72 13.11
N ARG A 132 47.70 14.89 11.79
CA ARG A 132 48.97 15.11 11.09
C ARG A 132 49.65 16.43 11.49
N ARG A 133 48.89 17.51 11.71
CA ARG A 133 49.42 18.77 12.23
C ARG A 133 49.95 18.62 13.66
N MET A 134 49.22 17.90 14.51
CA MET A 134 49.63 17.62 15.90
C MET A 134 50.90 16.78 15.95
N GLU A 135 51.00 15.74 15.11
CA GLU A 135 52.20 14.91 14.98
C GLU A 135 53.40 15.75 14.50
N THR A 136 53.19 16.60 13.49
CA THR A 136 54.24 17.51 12.99
C THR A 136 54.70 18.48 14.08
N ALA A 137 53.78 19.07 14.85
CA ALA A 137 54.10 19.96 15.95
C ALA A 137 54.89 19.24 17.06
N ALA A 138 54.52 18.00 17.38
CA ALA A 138 55.25 17.17 18.34
C ALA A 138 56.69 16.89 17.88
N LEU A 139 56.89 16.56 16.60
CA LEU A 139 58.23 16.35 16.03
C LEU A 139 59.09 17.63 16.08
N ILE A 140 58.51 18.79 15.74
CA ILE A 140 59.21 20.08 15.83
C ILE A 140 59.62 20.36 17.28
N TRP A 141 58.72 20.12 18.23
CA TRP A 141 59.02 20.31 19.65
C TRP A 141 60.18 19.43 20.14
N VAL A 142 60.20 18.14 19.75
CA VAL A 142 61.31 17.23 20.05
C VAL A 142 62.63 17.73 19.44
N GLN A 143 62.62 18.28 18.23
CA GLN A 143 63.82 18.86 17.62
C GLN A 143 64.31 20.10 18.38
N ILE A 144 63.39 20.97 18.83
CA ILE A 144 63.73 22.15 19.64
C ILE A 144 64.36 21.72 20.96
N GLU A 145 63.78 20.73 21.66
CA GLU A 145 64.36 20.21 22.91
C GLU A 145 65.76 19.60 22.69
N ARG A 146 65.95 18.84 21.59
CA ARG A 146 67.27 18.29 21.24
C ARG A 146 68.30 19.40 21.06
N LYS A 147 67.98 20.43 20.26
CA LYS A 147 68.86 21.59 20.05
C LYS A 147 69.17 22.34 21.34
N LYS A 148 68.18 22.48 22.23
CA LYS A 148 68.37 23.12 23.54
C LYS A 148 69.33 22.31 24.42
N LYS A 149 69.24 20.98 24.42
CA LYS A 149 70.19 20.10 25.13
C LYS A 149 71.60 20.18 24.55
N GLU A 150 71.73 20.21 23.22
CA GLU A 150 73.04 20.39 22.55
C GLU A 150 73.67 21.74 22.89
N GLN A 151 72.89 22.84 22.94
CA GLN A 151 73.39 24.15 23.38
C GLN A 151 73.83 24.18 24.85
N GLN A 152 73.14 23.45 25.74
CA GLN A 152 73.54 23.33 27.14
C GLN A 152 74.86 22.56 27.30
N LEU A 153 75.08 21.52 26.49
CA LEU A 153 76.32 20.75 26.50
C LEU A 153 77.51 21.52 25.90
N ASN A 154 77.25 22.41 24.93
CA ASN A 154 78.28 23.23 24.27
C ASN A 154 78.46 24.63 24.90
N SER A 155 77.72 24.96 25.96
CA SER A 155 77.94 26.20 26.70
C SER A 155 79.20 26.04 27.56
N PRO A 156 80.17 26.99 27.51
CA PRO A 156 81.34 26.93 28.36
C PRO A 156 80.88 26.98 29.82
N VAL A 157 81.23 25.92 30.58
CA VAL A 157 81.03 25.86 32.02
C VAL A 157 81.79 27.04 32.62
N SER A 158 81.08 28.12 32.93
CA SER A 158 81.62 29.19 33.75
C SER A 158 81.61 28.66 35.18
N GLU A 159 82.71 28.02 35.56
CA GLU A 159 83.03 27.71 36.95
C GLU A 159 83.08 29.02 37.73
N THR A 160 81.94 29.41 38.29
CA THR A 160 81.92 30.41 39.36
C THR A 160 82.27 29.70 40.66
N SER A 161 83.57 29.45 40.83
CA SER A 161 84.16 29.11 42.12
C SER A 161 83.85 30.24 43.10
N THR A 162 82.91 30.00 44.00
CA THR A 162 82.61 30.91 45.11
C THR A 162 83.62 30.64 46.22
N VAL A 163 84.78 31.31 46.16
CA VAL A 163 85.69 31.41 47.29
C VAL A 163 85.13 32.43 48.27
N VAL A 164 84.57 31.94 49.38
CA VAL A 164 84.18 32.80 50.51
C VAL A 164 85.44 33.09 51.33
N VAL A 165 86.07 34.24 51.07
CA VAL A 165 87.03 34.85 51.98
C VAL A 165 86.56 36.26 52.32
N GLY A 166 86.35 36.49 53.61
CA GLY A 166 86.52 37.77 54.31
C GLY A 166 85.93 39.05 53.68
N LYS A 167 84.85 39.55 54.28
CA LYS A 167 84.54 40.98 54.49
C LYS A 167 84.93 41.94 53.34
N LYS A 168 84.10 41.98 52.29
CA LYS A 168 83.54 43.18 51.61
C LYS A 168 83.13 42.78 50.19
N GLN A 169 81.85 42.52 49.99
CA GLN A 169 81.29 42.34 48.65
C GLN A 169 81.10 43.71 47.98
N LYS A 170 81.92 43.99 46.96
CA LYS A 170 81.53 44.89 45.86
C LYS A 170 81.13 44.00 44.69
N ARG A 171 79.85 44.02 44.31
CA ARG A 171 79.40 43.46 43.03
C ARG A 171 79.83 44.41 41.92
N VAL A 172 80.70 43.95 41.04
CA VAL A 172 80.90 44.57 39.72
C VAL A 172 80.24 43.63 38.72
N THR A 173 79.06 44.03 38.26
CA THR A 173 78.36 43.38 37.15
C THR A 173 78.90 43.99 35.87
N MET A 174 79.71 43.27 35.09
CA MET A 174 80.00 43.67 33.72
C MET A 174 78.83 43.20 32.85
N VAL A 175 78.00 44.15 32.41
CA VAL A 175 76.99 43.95 31.38
C VAL A 175 77.64 44.26 30.05
N VAL A 176 77.86 43.24 29.22
CA VAL A 176 78.22 43.41 27.81
C VAL A 176 76.93 43.56 27.02
N VAL A 177 76.74 44.75 26.47
CA VAL A 177 75.65 45.11 25.56
C VAL A 177 76.07 44.77 24.13
N PRO A 178 75.26 44.04 23.35
CA PRO A 178 75.29 44.14 21.90
C PRO A 178 74.19 45.12 21.46
N SER A 179 74.63 46.25 20.91
CA SER A 179 73.81 47.21 20.19
C SER A 179 73.33 46.63 18.86
N GLY A 180 72.04 46.80 18.55
CA GLY A 180 71.47 46.47 17.24
C GLY A 180 70.00 46.89 17.14
N ASP A 181 69.77 48.10 16.66
CA ASP A 181 68.57 48.61 15.97
C ASP A 181 69.03 48.99 14.53
N PRO A 182 68.17 49.17 13.49
CA PRO A 182 66.73 49.45 13.52
C PRO A 182 65.93 48.73 12.38
N GLU A 183 64.75 49.28 12.05
CA GLU A 183 63.85 49.06 10.89
C GLU A 183 62.60 48.23 11.24
N GLY A 184 61.37 48.75 11.25
CA GLY A 184 60.79 49.84 10.45
C GLY A 184 59.94 49.22 9.35
N GLY A 185 58.61 49.12 9.55
CA GLY A 185 57.70 48.57 8.55
C GLY A 185 56.30 48.32 9.08
N ASP A 186 55.52 49.38 9.17
CA ASP A 186 54.05 49.34 9.16
C ASP A 186 53.59 49.03 7.72
N PRO A 187 52.58 48.18 7.51
CA PRO A 187 51.47 48.65 6.69
C PRO A 187 50.09 48.14 7.15
N ASN A 188 49.16 49.08 7.35
CA ASN A 188 47.82 49.01 6.76
C ASN A 188 47.88 49.62 5.33
N PRO A 189 46.93 49.45 4.38
CA PRO A 189 45.48 49.22 4.55
C PRO A 189 44.79 48.34 3.45
N GLY A 190 43.46 48.15 3.57
CA GLY A 190 42.53 48.13 2.41
C GLY A 190 42.08 46.78 1.85
N ASP A 191 40.78 46.49 1.98
CA ASP A 191 39.84 45.87 1.00
C ASP A 191 38.62 45.40 1.80
N ASP A 192 37.53 46.17 1.78
CA ASP A 192 36.42 46.05 0.81
C ASP A 192 35.50 44.88 1.13
N ASP A 193 34.39 45.18 1.81
CA ASP A 193 33.16 44.42 1.65
C ASP A 193 31.99 45.41 1.68
N ASP A 194 31.55 45.68 0.46
CA ASP A 194 30.37 46.44 0.12
C ASP A 194 29.08 45.80 0.65
N TYR A 195 28.25 46.69 1.16
CA TYR A 195 26.80 46.71 1.03
C TYR A 195 26.17 45.73 0.02
N ILE A 196 25.39 44.77 0.54
CA ILE A 196 24.23 44.21 -0.18
C ILE A 196 23.01 44.32 0.74
N GLU A 197 22.18 45.32 0.45
CA GLU A 197 20.74 45.30 0.69
C GLU A 197 20.14 44.05 0.03
N SER A 198 19.39 43.27 0.80
CA SER A 198 18.19 42.64 0.27
C SER A 198 17.16 42.47 1.37
N ASP A 199 16.19 43.37 1.31
CA ASP A 199 14.84 43.18 1.81
C ASP A 199 14.33 41.77 1.52
N THR A 200 13.81 41.11 2.55
CA THR A 200 12.60 40.30 2.42
C THR A 200 11.74 40.53 3.65
N ASP A 201 10.88 41.53 3.51
CA ASP A 201 9.49 41.58 3.96
C ASP A 201 9.10 40.75 5.19
N ASN A 202 8.94 41.47 6.29
CA ASN A 202 7.95 41.16 7.32
C ASN A 202 6.54 41.32 6.73
N ASP A 203 5.97 40.24 6.25
CA ASP A 203 4.53 40.20 5.94
C ASP A 203 3.74 39.66 7.15
N LYS A 204 3.10 40.57 7.87
CA LYS A 204 2.07 40.29 8.86
C LYS A 204 0.77 39.96 8.11
N GLY A 205 0.43 38.67 8.04
CA GLY A 205 -0.89 38.14 7.67
C GLY A 205 -1.38 37.11 8.70
N PRO A 206 -2.68 36.84 8.79
CA PRO A 206 -3.40 36.67 10.05
C PRO A 206 -3.15 35.35 10.79
N GLU A 207 -3.22 35.43 12.12
CA GLU A 207 -3.14 34.31 13.06
C GLU A 207 -4.16 33.21 12.75
N GLU A 208 -3.68 32.08 12.25
CA GLU A 208 -4.38 30.80 12.40
C GLU A 208 -4.05 30.19 13.77
N PRO A 209 -5.03 29.63 14.50
CA PRO A 209 -4.81 29.08 15.82
C PRO A 209 -3.92 27.82 15.74
N PRO A 210 -2.93 27.64 16.63
CA PRO A 210 -2.13 26.42 16.64
C PRO A 210 -3.00 25.22 17.04
N THR A 211 -3.31 24.36 16.08
CA THR A 211 -4.02 23.08 16.25
C THR A 211 -3.14 21.96 16.79
N SER A 212 -2.03 22.29 17.47
CA SER A 212 -1.21 21.29 18.16
C SER A 212 -1.01 21.69 19.62
N PRO A 213 -1.34 20.80 20.59
CA PRO A 213 -1.14 21.09 21.99
C PRO A 213 0.35 21.31 22.27
N PRO A 214 0.72 22.26 23.15
CA PRO A 214 2.11 22.58 23.42
C PRO A 214 2.83 21.32 23.91
N LYS A 215 3.98 21.02 23.29
CA LYS A 215 4.85 19.90 23.67
C LYS A 215 5.27 20.09 25.13
N GLN A 216 4.58 19.38 26.04
CA GLN A 216 4.89 19.37 27.46
C GLN A 216 6.32 18.83 27.65
N SER A 217 7.25 19.72 28.01
CA SER A 217 8.63 19.34 28.29
C SER A 217 8.68 18.49 29.56
N ARG A 218 8.76 17.17 29.39
CA ARG A 218 8.92 16.23 30.51
C ARG A 218 10.26 16.49 31.18
N CYS A 219 10.29 16.59 32.50
CA CYS A 219 11.56 16.70 33.21
C CYS A 219 12.40 15.41 33.02
N SER A 220 13.72 15.50 33.02
CA SER A 220 14.66 14.38 32.79
C SER A 220 14.38 13.15 33.69
N ARG A 221 13.84 13.36 34.89
CA ARG A 221 13.46 12.30 35.83
C ARG A 221 12.10 11.65 35.50
N CYS A 222 11.15 12.38 34.90
CA CYS A 222 9.90 11.84 34.33
C CYS A 222 10.22 10.96 33.11
N ILE A 223 11.15 11.40 32.25
CA ILE A 223 11.57 10.65 31.04
C ILE A 223 12.15 9.29 31.40
N LEU A 224 13.08 9.23 32.36
CA LEU A 224 13.74 8.00 32.78
C LEU A 224 12.79 6.96 33.42
N LYS A 225 11.64 7.40 33.92
CA LYS A 225 10.65 6.53 34.58
C LYS A 225 9.36 6.37 33.78
N ALA A 226 9.31 6.86 32.54
CA ALA A 226 8.11 6.86 31.69
C ALA A 226 6.87 7.51 32.34
N LEU A 227 7.06 8.42 33.30
CA LEU A 227 5.95 9.07 34.00
C LEU A 227 5.40 10.25 33.19
N LYS A 228 4.07 10.42 33.19
CA LYS A 228 3.40 11.61 32.68
C LYS A 228 3.52 12.75 33.72
N CYS A 229 3.80 13.94 33.22
CA CYS A 229 4.14 15.12 34.00
C CYS A 229 3.01 16.15 33.70
N GLU A 230 2.07 16.39 34.62
CA GLU A 230 0.92 17.30 34.45
C GLU A 230 1.06 18.58 35.29
N MET A 231 0.76 19.74 34.72
CA MET A 231 0.84 21.04 35.41
C MET A 231 -0.32 21.18 36.39
N VAL A 232 -0.04 21.28 37.69
CA VAL A 232 -1.07 21.57 38.71
C VAL A 232 -0.48 22.51 39.77
N GLY A 233 -1.30 23.47 40.21
CA GLY A 233 -0.96 24.51 41.18
C GLY A 233 -0.34 24.01 42.51
N PRO A 234 0.22 24.94 43.30
CA PRO A 234 1.15 24.63 44.38
C PRO A 234 0.44 23.91 45.53
N GLY A 235 0.79 22.65 45.80
CA GLY A 235 0.26 21.98 47.01
C GLY A 235 0.47 20.47 47.20
N SER A 236 1.17 19.73 46.34
CA SER A 236 1.34 18.29 46.61
C SER A 236 2.70 17.71 46.16
N ALA A 237 3.17 16.72 46.93
CA ALA A 237 4.51 16.17 46.88
C ALA A 237 4.89 15.68 45.48
N SER A 238 5.89 16.33 44.88
CA SER A 238 6.46 15.99 43.58
C SER A 238 7.98 15.91 43.68
N CYS A 239 8.62 15.14 42.78
CA CYS A 239 10.08 15.00 42.80
C CYS A 239 10.77 16.38 42.61
N LYS A 240 12.02 16.55 43.07
CA LYS A 240 12.74 17.85 43.02
C LYS A 240 12.73 18.54 41.64
N GLY A 241 12.65 17.78 40.54
CA GLY A 241 12.50 18.31 39.17
C GLY A 241 11.09 18.85 38.90
N CYS A 242 10.06 18.02 39.12
CA CYS A 242 8.64 18.38 39.04
C CYS A 242 8.30 19.60 39.95
N ARG A 243 8.95 19.72 41.12
CA ARG A 243 8.75 20.83 42.07
C ARG A 243 9.25 22.18 41.54
N LYS A 244 10.36 22.21 40.80
CA LYS A 244 10.90 23.45 40.19
C LYS A 244 10.02 23.93 39.03
N SER A 245 9.36 23.01 38.32
CA SER A 245 8.51 23.32 37.17
C SER A 245 7.02 23.49 37.51
N LYS A 246 6.60 23.41 38.78
CA LYS A 246 5.18 23.39 39.21
C LYS A 246 4.34 22.30 38.52
N VAL A 247 4.93 21.13 38.33
CA VAL A 247 4.31 19.96 37.68
C VAL A 247 4.13 18.85 38.73
N ARG A 248 3.01 18.14 38.70
CA ARG A 248 2.80 16.90 39.46
C ARG A 248 3.14 15.70 38.57
N CYS A 249 3.88 14.77 39.15
CA CYS A 249 4.26 13.51 38.52
C CYS A 249 3.21 12.46 38.96
N SER A 250 2.36 11.94 38.07
CA SER A 250 1.40 10.86 38.40
C SER A 250 1.97 9.49 37.98
N LEU A 251 1.86 8.51 38.88
CA LEU A 251 2.15 7.10 38.60
C LEU A 251 0.92 6.50 37.91
N VAL A 252 0.97 6.37 36.59
CA VAL A 252 0.05 5.50 35.85
C VAL A 252 0.64 4.09 35.92
N PRO A 253 -0.10 3.07 36.39
CA PRO A 253 0.36 1.68 36.30
C PRO A 253 0.45 1.29 34.83
N ASP A 254 1.65 0.90 34.37
CA ASP A 254 1.86 0.37 33.02
C ASP A 254 1.35 -1.09 32.97
N ASP A 255 0.27 -1.35 32.21
CA ASP A 255 -0.19 -2.67 31.78
C ASP A 255 0.71 -3.28 30.67
N TYR A 256 2.02 -3.29 30.88
CA TYR A 256 2.95 -4.03 30.02
C TYR A 256 3.96 -4.81 30.88
N PRO A 257 4.20 -6.10 30.60
CA PRO A 257 5.07 -6.93 31.43
C PRO A 257 6.52 -6.51 31.23
N ARG A 258 7.04 -5.69 32.14
CA ARG A 258 8.48 -5.42 32.27
C ARG A 258 9.17 -6.64 32.86
N ARG A 259 9.97 -7.32 32.02
CA ARG A 259 10.98 -8.29 32.46
C ARG A 259 11.95 -7.60 33.43
N SER A 260 12.17 -8.25 34.57
CA SER A 260 12.64 -7.70 35.84
C SER A 260 14.11 -7.29 35.88
N LYS A 261 14.40 -6.38 36.83
CA LYS A 261 15.75 -5.98 37.24
C LYS A 261 16.49 -7.13 37.93
N ARG A 262 17.67 -7.45 37.40
CA ARG A 262 18.97 -7.51 38.08
C ARG A 262 18.92 -7.60 39.62
N THR A 263 18.96 -8.82 40.14
CA THR A 263 19.54 -9.13 41.45
C THR A 263 21.06 -9.01 41.36
N LYS A 264 21.68 -8.49 42.42
CA LYS A 264 23.12 -8.44 42.60
C LYS A 264 23.66 -9.87 42.64
N MET A 265 24.51 -10.24 41.70
CA MET A 265 25.49 -11.30 41.88
C MET A 265 26.83 -10.81 41.36
N GLU A 266 27.86 -11.26 42.07
CA GLU A 266 29.27 -10.96 41.90
C GLU A 266 29.74 -11.22 40.47
N SER A 267 30.83 -10.55 40.09
CA SER A 267 31.38 -10.65 38.74
C SER A 267 31.85 -12.06 38.39
N PRO A 268 31.61 -12.49 37.14
CA PRO A 268 32.65 -13.20 36.40
C PRO A 268 32.86 -12.46 35.07
N VAL A 269 33.70 -11.43 35.09
CA VAL A 269 34.22 -10.82 33.86
C VAL A 269 35.30 -11.75 33.33
N ALA A 270 34.93 -12.80 32.60
CA ALA A 270 35.86 -13.55 31.75
C ALA A 270 35.24 -14.47 30.68
N SER A 271 33.95 -14.81 30.70
CA SER A 271 33.45 -15.89 29.81
C SER A 271 32.18 -15.62 29.00
N THR A 272 31.59 -14.42 29.05
CA THR A 272 30.32 -14.14 28.35
C THR A 272 30.46 -13.65 26.92
N SER A 273 31.65 -13.30 26.44
CA SER A 273 31.86 -12.86 25.05
C SER A 273 31.83 -14.04 24.05
N SER A 274 32.23 -15.24 24.47
CA SER A 274 32.26 -16.42 23.60
C SER A 274 30.86 -16.95 23.31
N GLN A 275 29.98 -17.01 24.33
CA GLN A 275 28.60 -17.48 24.17
C GLN A 275 27.77 -16.61 23.21
N THR A 276 27.96 -15.29 23.24
CA THR A 276 27.26 -14.38 22.31
C THR A 276 27.70 -14.54 20.86
N ILE A 277 28.94 -14.98 20.61
CA ILE A 277 29.47 -15.21 19.26
C ILE A 277 28.93 -16.54 18.70
N ASP A 278 28.84 -17.57 19.53
CA ASP A 278 28.27 -18.86 19.13
C ASP A 278 26.75 -18.77 18.87
N ASP A 279 26.03 -17.95 19.64
CA ASP A 279 24.62 -17.62 19.39
C ASP A 279 24.42 -16.83 18.07
N LEU A 280 25.34 -15.91 17.75
CA LEU A 280 25.32 -15.21 16.46
C LEU A 280 25.62 -16.16 15.30
N ARG A 281 26.59 -17.06 15.46
CA ARG A 281 26.97 -18.05 14.44
C ARG A 281 25.82 -19.01 14.14
N THR A 282 25.12 -19.49 15.16
CA THR A 282 23.95 -20.38 14.99
C THR A 282 22.78 -19.65 14.31
N ASN A 283 22.51 -18.40 14.67
CA ASN A 283 21.49 -17.59 13.99
C ASN A 283 21.84 -17.31 12.51
N VAL A 284 23.12 -17.08 12.19
CA VAL A 284 23.57 -16.93 10.80
C VAL A 284 23.40 -18.25 10.04
N GLN A 285 23.70 -19.40 10.66
CA GLN A 285 23.47 -20.70 10.04
C GLN A 285 21.98 -20.96 9.79
N ASP A 286 21.10 -20.65 10.75
CA ASP A 286 19.64 -20.78 10.59
C ASP A 286 19.13 -19.90 9.43
N LEU A 287 19.54 -18.63 9.40
CA LEU A 287 19.20 -17.73 8.28
C LEU A 287 19.69 -18.28 6.94
N ASN A 288 20.90 -18.83 6.88
CA ASN A 288 21.45 -19.39 5.65
C ASN A 288 20.64 -20.62 5.19
N THR A 289 20.21 -21.49 6.11
CA THR A 289 19.33 -22.61 5.77
C THR A 289 17.96 -22.16 5.26
N ARG A 290 17.39 -21.10 5.83
CA ARG A 290 16.13 -20.53 5.37
C ARG A 290 16.24 -19.89 4.00
N ILE A 291 17.35 -19.22 3.71
CA ILE A 291 17.64 -18.66 2.38
C ILE A 291 17.75 -19.80 1.36
N ASN A 292 18.53 -20.85 1.65
CA ASN A 292 18.66 -22.00 0.76
C ASN A 292 17.30 -22.66 0.47
N LEU A 293 16.45 -22.83 1.49
CA LEU A 293 15.11 -23.38 1.30
C LEU A 293 14.23 -22.49 0.40
N GLN A 294 14.35 -21.16 0.54
CA GLN A 294 13.65 -20.22 -0.32
C GLN A 294 14.16 -20.27 -1.76
N GLU A 295 15.46 -20.43 -1.97
CA GLU A 295 16.05 -20.61 -3.30
C GLU A 295 15.59 -21.91 -3.97
N GLU A 296 15.53 -23.01 -3.22
CA GLU A 296 14.98 -24.29 -3.72
C GLU A 296 13.50 -24.16 -4.10
N MET A 297 12.70 -23.50 -3.27
CA MET A 297 11.28 -23.23 -3.59
C MET A 297 11.13 -22.36 -4.84
N LEU A 298 11.95 -21.33 -4.99
CA LEU A 298 11.96 -20.47 -6.18
C LEU A 298 12.33 -21.28 -7.43
N TRP A 299 13.35 -22.13 -7.33
CA TRP A 299 13.74 -23.03 -8.42
C TRP A 299 12.62 -23.99 -8.82
N TYR A 300 11.94 -24.60 -7.84
CA TYR A 300 10.79 -25.46 -8.10
C TYR A 300 9.67 -24.71 -8.83
N LEU A 301 9.35 -23.49 -8.40
CA LEU A 301 8.33 -22.66 -9.05
C LEU A 301 8.72 -22.30 -10.49
N ILE A 302 9.98 -21.94 -10.73
CA ILE A 302 10.48 -21.64 -12.08
C ILE A 302 10.34 -22.87 -12.99
N LEU A 303 10.75 -24.05 -12.52
CA LEU A 303 10.61 -25.29 -13.27
C LEU A 303 9.14 -25.65 -13.53
N ARG A 304 8.26 -25.46 -12.54
CA ARG A 304 6.82 -25.71 -12.69
C ARG A 304 6.19 -24.79 -13.72
N VAL A 305 6.52 -23.50 -13.70
CA VAL A 305 6.03 -22.53 -14.69
C VAL A 305 6.53 -22.88 -16.09
N ARG A 306 7.79 -23.33 -16.22
CA ARG A 306 8.33 -23.78 -17.50
C ARG A 306 7.56 -24.99 -18.04
N LYS A 307 7.32 -25.99 -17.18
CA LYS A 307 6.55 -27.19 -17.55
C LYS A 307 5.13 -26.84 -18.00
N LEU A 308 4.44 -25.96 -17.28
CA LEU A 308 3.10 -25.51 -17.65
C LEU A 308 3.07 -24.76 -18.99
N LYS A 309 4.15 -24.06 -19.35
CA LYS A 309 4.26 -23.41 -20.67
C LYS A 309 4.49 -24.42 -21.79
N GLU A 310 5.24 -25.48 -21.52
CA GLU A 310 5.45 -26.57 -22.47
C GLU A 310 4.16 -27.37 -22.70
N GLU A 311 3.47 -27.76 -21.62
CA GLU A 311 2.16 -28.43 -21.69
C GLU A 311 1.14 -27.59 -22.47
N LYS A 312 1.06 -26.28 -22.19
CA LYS A 312 0.17 -25.38 -22.93
C LYS A 312 0.54 -25.28 -24.42
N LYS A 313 1.84 -25.29 -24.75
CA LYS A 313 2.29 -25.23 -26.14
C LYS A 313 1.92 -26.50 -26.91
N GLU A 314 1.97 -27.66 -26.26
CA GLU A 314 1.50 -28.92 -26.82
C GLU A 314 -0.02 -28.91 -27.05
N GLU A 315 -0.80 -28.39 -26.08
CA GLU A 315 -2.26 -28.22 -26.24
C GLU A 315 -2.61 -27.29 -27.41
N ASP A 316 -1.93 -26.14 -27.52
CA ASP A 316 -2.14 -25.18 -28.61
C ASP A 316 -1.77 -25.81 -29.99
N GLU A 317 -0.72 -26.64 -30.07
CA GLU A 317 -0.33 -27.34 -31.31
C GLU A 317 -1.32 -28.46 -31.71
N GLU A 318 -1.86 -29.22 -30.75
CA GLU A 318 -2.90 -30.22 -31.00
C GLU A 318 -4.22 -29.58 -31.46
N GLU A 319 -4.58 -28.39 -30.94
CA GLU A 319 -5.77 -27.65 -31.36
C GLU A 319 -5.63 -27.17 -32.82
N GLU A 320 -4.47 -26.62 -33.20
CA GLU A 320 -4.17 -26.21 -34.59
C GLU A 320 -4.24 -27.39 -35.57
N GLU A 321 -3.67 -28.55 -35.23
CA GLU A 321 -3.75 -29.76 -36.07
C GLU A 321 -5.21 -30.20 -36.25
N SER A 322 -6.01 -30.16 -35.18
CA SER A 322 -7.43 -30.53 -35.22
C SER A 322 -8.29 -29.57 -36.06
N GLU A 323 -7.96 -28.28 -36.05
CA GLU A 323 -8.62 -27.27 -36.88
C GLU A 323 -8.26 -27.45 -38.36
N GLU A 324 -6.99 -27.70 -38.68
CA GLU A 324 -6.55 -27.93 -40.06
C GLU A 324 -7.25 -29.16 -40.67
N ASP A 325 -7.39 -30.23 -39.87
CA ASP A 325 -8.09 -31.45 -40.24
C ASP A 325 -9.60 -31.22 -40.48
N ARG A 326 -10.22 -30.34 -39.69
CA ARG A 326 -11.62 -29.94 -39.83
C ARG A 326 -11.85 -29.07 -41.07
N VAL A 327 -10.89 -28.20 -41.41
CA VAL A 327 -10.91 -27.38 -42.64
C VAL A 327 -10.77 -28.27 -43.88
N LYS A 328 -9.85 -29.25 -43.88
CA LYS A 328 -9.68 -30.21 -45.00
C LYS A 328 -10.97 -31.01 -45.28
N ARG A 329 -11.65 -31.53 -44.25
CA ARG A 329 -12.91 -32.27 -44.41
C ARG A 329 -14.08 -31.43 -44.94
N THR A 330 -14.08 -30.11 -44.71
CA THR A 330 -15.16 -29.22 -45.17
C THR A 330 -14.89 -28.61 -46.54
N GLY A 331 -13.62 -28.55 -46.98
CA GLY A 331 -13.22 -28.09 -48.32
C GLY A 331 -13.59 -29.05 -49.45
N ASP A 332 -13.52 -30.38 -49.24
CA ASP A 332 -13.74 -31.39 -50.29
C ASP A 332 -15.21 -31.53 -50.77
N ARG A 333 -16.18 -30.96 -50.04
CA ARG A 333 -17.60 -31.05 -50.42
C ARG A 333 -18.08 -29.97 -51.42
N LYS A 334 -17.27 -28.96 -51.74
CA LYS A 334 -17.67 -27.86 -52.65
C LYS A 334 -17.25 -28.04 -54.12
N GLY A 335 -16.51 -29.09 -54.47
CA GLY A 335 -15.93 -29.26 -55.82
C GLY A 335 -16.70 -30.15 -56.82
N LYS A 336 -17.70 -30.92 -56.39
CA LYS A 336 -18.41 -31.89 -57.26
C LYS A 336 -19.88 -31.49 -57.45
N GLY A 337 -20.15 -30.53 -58.32
CA GLY A 337 -21.53 -30.19 -58.64
C GLY A 337 -21.73 -28.98 -59.54
N ARG A 338 -21.12 -28.96 -60.74
CA ARG A 338 -21.64 -28.16 -61.86
C ARG A 338 -20.98 -28.53 -63.19
N LYS A 339 -21.53 -29.54 -63.86
CA LYS A 339 -21.47 -29.70 -65.31
C LYS A 339 -22.75 -30.43 -65.73
N GLU A 340 -23.79 -29.66 -65.99
CA GLU A 340 -24.86 -29.96 -66.95
C GLU A 340 -25.21 -28.66 -67.67
#